data_AF-A4S6K2-F1
#
_entry.id   AF-A4S6K2-F1
#
_cell.length_a   1.000
_cell.length_b   1.000
_cell.length_c   1.000
_cell.angle_alpha   90.00
_cell.angle_beta   90.00
_cell.angle_gamma   90.00
#
_symmetry.space_group_name_H-M   'P 1'
#
loop_
_entity.id
_entity.type
_entity.pdbx_description
1 polymer ?
#
loop_
_entity_poly.entity_id
_entity_poly.type
_entity_poly.pdbx_seq_one_letter_code
_entity_poly.pdbx_strand_id
1 'polypeptide(L)'
;MTTTRRLESPRVGKTTRTRATPADDEGDVPFGYTRADVMLIGTGVTGAGFAAYYGLQSFAGMDSTKAGNAVQLTFVLGLTLAWVGSYVMRVFNKDMTYAKQLKDYENAVMQKRLEEMPASELEKMMDELDEK
;
A
#
# COMPACT_ATOMS: atom_id res chain seq x y z
N MET A 1 33.37 -50.14 -15.92
CA MET A 1 32.98 -48.97 -16.74
C MET A 1 31.46 -48.96 -16.81
N THR A 2 30.81 -48.13 -16.00
CA THR A 2 29.36 -48.15 -15.83
C THR A 2 28.78 -46.87 -16.41
N THR A 3 28.13 -47.01 -17.57
CA THR A 3 27.41 -45.95 -18.30
C THR A 3 26.26 -45.42 -17.45
N THR A 4 26.31 -44.14 -17.07
CA THR A 4 25.21 -43.43 -16.44
C THR A 4 24.23 -42.95 -17.50
N ARG A 5 23.03 -43.56 -17.50
CA ARG A 5 21.91 -43.18 -18.37
C ARG A 5 21.33 -41.86 -17.88
N ARG A 6 21.54 -40.78 -18.63
CA ARG A 6 20.94 -39.45 -18.42
C ARG A 6 19.41 -39.56 -18.49
N LEU A 7 18.71 -39.20 -17.41
CA LEU A 7 17.25 -39.09 -17.36
C LEU A 7 16.84 -37.78 -18.04
N GLU A 8 16.21 -37.87 -19.22
CA GLU A 8 15.53 -36.74 -19.87
C GLU A 8 14.18 -36.49 -19.17
N SER A 9 14.01 -35.28 -18.65
CA SER A 9 12.74 -34.80 -18.07
C SER A 9 11.79 -34.36 -19.20
N PRO A 10 10.53 -34.80 -19.22
CA PRO A 10 9.57 -34.34 -20.22
C PRO A 10 9.18 -32.88 -19.97
N ARG A 11 9.39 -32.01 -20.98
CA ARG A 11 8.94 -30.61 -20.97
C ARG A 11 7.42 -30.56 -20.81
N VAL A 12 6.96 -30.01 -19.69
CA VAL A 12 5.54 -29.69 -19.47
C VAL A 12 5.13 -28.57 -20.41
N GLY A 13 4.15 -28.88 -21.27
CA GLY A 13 3.61 -28.02 -22.31
C GLY A 13 2.86 -26.80 -21.75
N LYS A 14 2.86 -25.76 -22.58
CA LYS A 14 2.36 -24.42 -22.31
C LYS A 14 0.96 -24.25 -22.92
N THR A 15 -0.10 -24.29 -22.11
CA THR A 15 -1.51 -23.96 -22.47
C THR A 15 -2.34 -23.99 -21.18
N THR A 16 -3.28 -23.12 -20.82
CA THR A 16 -4.07 -22.08 -21.51
C THR A 16 -4.63 -21.13 -20.44
N ARG A 17 -4.70 -19.85 -20.80
CA ARG A 17 -5.45 -18.73 -20.20
C ARG A 17 -6.67 -19.11 -19.34
N THR A 18 -6.58 -18.91 -18.03
CA THR A 18 -7.77 -18.74 -17.17
C THR A 18 -8.21 -17.27 -17.29
N ARG A 19 -9.32 -17.04 -17.98
CA ARG A 19 -10.04 -15.76 -17.95
C ARG A 19 -10.56 -15.60 -16.52
N ALA A 20 -9.91 -14.72 -15.74
CA ALA A 20 -10.51 -14.25 -14.49
C ALA A 20 -11.80 -13.50 -14.88
N THR A 21 -12.94 -14.04 -14.44
CA THR A 21 -14.20 -13.31 -14.40
C THR A 21 -13.96 -12.07 -13.53
N PRO A 22 -14.26 -10.83 -13.98
CA PRO A 22 -14.35 -9.74 -13.04
C PRO A 22 -15.60 -10.05 -12.21
N ALA A 23 -15.40 -10.38 -10.93
CA ALA A 23 -16.44 -10.08 -9.98
C ALA A 23 -16.47 -8.56 -9.94
N ASP A 24 -17.53 -7.99 -10.50
CA ASP A 24 -17.82 -6.56 -10.50
C ASP A 24 -18.17 -6.15 -9.06
N ASP A 25 -17.15 -6.16 -8.20
CA ASP A 25 -17.15 -5.38 -6.96
C ASP A 25 -16.51 -4.05 -7.34
N GLU A 26 -17.30 -3.17 -7.95
CA GLU A 26 -16.93 -1.79 -8.23
C GLU A 26 -16.94 -1.02 -6.90
N GLY A 27 -16.14 -1.50 -5.95
CA GLY A 27 -15.77 -0.78 -4.76
C GLY A 27 -14.91 0.40 -5.18
N ASP A 28 -15.34 1.59 -4.77
CA ASP A 28 -14.64 2.84 -5.04
C ASP A 28 -13.16 2.68 -4.67
N VAL A 29 -12.30 2.68 -5.69
CA VAL A 29 -10.88 2.43 -5.52
C VAL A 29 -10.25 3.68 -4.91
N PRO A 30 -9.58 3.57 -3.76
CA PRO A 30 -9.06 4.75 -3.07
C PRO A 30 -8.03 5.49 -3.95
N PHE A 31 -7.97 6.82 -3.77
CA PHE A 31 -7.07 7.69 -4.51
C PHE A 31 -5.62 7.18 -4.47
N GLY A 32 -4.97 7.13 -5.63
CA GLY A 32 -3.58 6.70 -5.79
C GLY A 32 -3.42 5.25 -6.26
N TYR A 33 -4.50 4.47 -6.34
CA TYR A 33 -4.50 3.11 -6.87
C TYR A 33 -4.98 3.03 -8.32
N THR A 34 -5.58 4.09 -8.86
CA THR A 34 -6.01 4.15 -10.26
C THR A 34 -4.91 4.66 -11.18
N ARG A 35 -4.96 4.26 -12.46
CA ARG A 35 -4.01 4.72 -13.48
C ARG A 35 -4.08 6.24 -13.67
N ALA A 36 -5.28 6.80 -13.59
CA ALA A 36 -5.52 8.23 -13.73
C ALA A 36 -4.86 9.00 -12.58
N ASP A 37 -4.99 8.51 -11.34
CA ASP A 37 -4.36 9.14 -10.17
C ASP A 37 -2.84 9.15 -10.27
N VAL A 38 -2.23 8.05 -10.72
CA VAL A 38 -0.77 7.98 -10.91
C VAL A 38 -0.31 9.04 -11.93
N MET A 39 -1.04 9.20 -13.03
CA MET A 39 -0.73 10.21 -14.05
C MET A 39 -0.96 11.63 -13.53
N LEU A 40 -2.01 11.85 -12.73
CA LEU A 40 -2.34 13.13 -12.12
C LEU A 40 -1.27 13.54 -11.09
N ILE A 41 -0.83 12.62 -10.24
CA ILE A 41 0.26 12.86 -9.28
C ILE A 41 1.56 13.15 -10.01
N GLY A 42 1.94 12.32 -11.00
CA GLY A 42 3.18 12.51 -11.75
C GLY A 42 3.23 13.86 -12.46
N THR A 43 2.14 14.23 -13.12
CA THR A 43 2.02 15.52 -13.83
C THR A 43 1.92 16.68 -12.84
N GLY A 44 1.23 16.50 -11.72
CA GLY A 44 1.10 17.50 -10.66
C GLY A 44 2.44 17.82 -10.00
N VAL A 45 3.24 16.80 -9.64
CA VAL A 45 4.58 17.00 -9.07
C VAL A 45 5.52 17.68 -10.07
N THR A 46 5.45 17.27 -11.35
CA THR A 46 6.24 17.91 -12.42
C THR A 46 5.85 19.38 -12.59
N GLY A 47 4.55 19.67 -12.67
CA GLY A 47 4.03 21.04 -12.77
C GLY A 47 4.38 21.88 -11.55
N ALA A 48 4.35 21.31 -10.35
CA ALA A 48 4.77 21.97 -9.11
C ALA A 48 6.25 22.37 -9.15
N GLY A 49 7.12 21.55 -9.74
CA GLY A 49 8.54 21.89 -9.94
C GLY A 49 8.73 23.12 -10.84
N PHE A 50 8.02 23.17 -11.98
CA PHE A 50 8.03 24.34 -12.86
C PHE A 50 7.43 25.58 -12.19
N ALA A 51 6.30 25.43 -11.50
CA ALA A 51 5.66 26.51 -10.77
C ALA A 51 6.58 27.07 -9.67
N ALA A 52 7.29 26.21 -8.94
CA ALA A 52 8.27 26.63 -7.95
C ALA A 52 9.44 27.38 -8.60
N TYR A 53 9.97 26.89 -9.72
CA TYR A 53 11.07 27.56 -10.44
C TYR A 53 10.68 28.96 -10.92
N TYR A 54 9.57 29.07 -11.66
CA TYR A 54 9.08 30.38 -12.13
C TYR A 54 8.61 31.27 -10.98
N GLY A 55 8.07 30.68 -9.91
CA GLY A 55 7.71 31.38 -8.69
C GLY A 55 8.93 32.02 -8.03
N LEU A 56 10.01 31.26 -7.83
CA LEU A 56 11.25 31.80 -7.26
C LEU A 56 11.87 32.88 -8.16
N GLN A 57 11.82 32.72 -9.48
CA GLN A 57 12.33 33.73 -10.41
C GLN A 57 11.49 35.02 -10.36
N SER A 58 10.16 34.91 -10.32
CA SER A 58 9.24 36.06 -10.39
C SER A 58 9.07 36.78 -9.06
N PHE A 59 8.97 36.05 -7.94
CA PHE A 59 8.74 36.62 -6.62
C PHE A 59 10.03 36.96 -5.86
N ALA A 60 11.10 36.17 -6.04
CA ALA A 60 12.37 36.41 -5.35
C ALA A 60 13.43 37.08 -6.24
N GLY A 61 13.12 37.36 -7.51
CA GLY A 61 14.05 37.99 -8.46
C GLY A 61 15.33 37.18 -8.67
N MET A 62 15.26 35.87 -8.42
CA MET A 62 16.42 35.00 -8.38
C MET A 62 16.88 34.64 -9.80
N ASP A 63 18.19 34.68 -10.05
CA ASP A 63 18.76 34.23 -11.32
C ASP A 63 18.38 32.77 -11.61
N SER A 64 18.24 32.44 -12.90
CA SER A 64 17.87 31.11 -13.40
C SER A 64 18.68 29.99 -12.74
N THR A 65 19.99 30.18 -12.59
CA THR A 65 20.90 29.17 -12.01
C THR A 65 20.61 28.93 -10.53
N LYS A 66 20.35 30.00 -9.78
CA LYS A 66 20.09 29.93 -8.34
C LYS A 66 18.69 29.35 -8.06
N ALA A 67 17.69 29.75 -8.85
CA ALA A 67 16.33 29.24 -8.74
C ALA A 67 16.29 27.73 -9.00
N GLY A 68 16.99 27.25 -10.05
CA GLY A 68 17.10 25.83 -10.36
C GLY A 68 17.71 25.02 -9.21
N ASN A 69 18.84 25.49 -8.65
CA ASN A 69 19.50 24.82 -7.52
C ASN A 69 18.61 24.77 -6.27
N ALA A 70 17.89 25.86 -5.97
CA ALA A 70 17.00 25.93 -4.81
C ALA A 70 15.82 24.96 -4.95
N VAL A 71 15.18 24.91 -6.12
CA VAL A 71 14.08 23.97 -6.39
C VAL A 71 14.57 22.54 -6.31
N GLN A 72 15.71 22.22 -6.93
CA GLN A 72 16.29 20.89 -6.88
C GLN A 72 16.60 20.44 -5.45
N LEU A 73 17.26 21.30 -4.66
CA LEU A 73 17.56 20.99 -3.27
C LEU A 73 16.27 20.75 -2.46
N THR A 74 15.26 21.59 -2.66
CA THR A 74 13.99 21.51 -1.94
C THR A 74 13.22 20.24 -2.30
N PHE A 75 13.12 19.89 -3.58
CA PHE A 75 12.42 18.68 -4.00
C PHE A 75 13.18 17.42 -3.59
N VAL A 76 14.51 17.36 -3.79
CA VAL A 76 15.29 16.17 -3.42
C VAL A 76 15.26 15.96 -1.90
N LEU A 77 15.55 16.99 -1.11
CA LEU A 77 15.51 16.87 0.35
C LEU A 77 14.08 16.67 0.85
N GLY A 78 13.12 17.44 0.35
CA GLY A 78 11.72 17.38 0.77
C GLY A 78 11.10 16.02 0.50
N LEU A 79 11.24 15.47 -0.72
CA LEU A 79 10.75 14.14 -1.06
C LEU A 79 11.50 13.06 -0.27
N THR A 80 12.82 13.19 -0.07
CA THR A 80 13.58 12.21 0.73
C THR A 80 13.11 12.19 2.18
N LEU A 81 12.92 13.37 2.79
CA LEU A 81 12.43 13.48 4.16
C LEU A 81 10.98 13.01 4.28
N ALA A 82 10.11 13.34 3.32
CA ALA A 82 8.74 12.83 3.29
C ALA A 82 8.71 11.30 3.13
N TRP A 83 9.55 10.76 2.25
CA TRP A 83 9.68 9.32 2.03
C TRP A 83 10.18 8.62 3.28
N VAL A 84 11.29 9.06 3.89
CA VAL A 84 11.82 8.51 5.15
C VAL A 84 10.82 8.68 6.29
N GLY A 85 10.20 9.86 6.41
CA GLY A 85 9.16 10.15 7.39
C GLY A 85 7.98 9.18 7.29
N SER A 86 7.61 8.77 6.06
CA SER A 86 6.57 7.74 5.87
C SER A 86 6.95 6.39 6.51
N TYR A 87 8.23 6.02 6.54
CA TYR A 87 8.67 4.80 7.24
C TYR A 87 8.62 5.00 8.76
N VAL A 88 9.10 6.15 9.24
CA VAL A 88 9.09 6.48 10.67
C VAL A 88 7.67 6.47 11.23
N MET A 89 6.71 7.10 10.54
CA MET A 89 5.30 7.11 10.96
C MET A 89 4.69 5.71 10.98
N ARG A 90 5.01 4.85 10.00
CA ARG A 90 4.54 3.45 10.00
C ARG A 90 5.07 2.65 11.19
N VAL A 91 6.29 2.93 11.65
CA VAL A 91 6.84 2.32 12.86
C VAL A 91 6.06 2.75 14.10
N PHE A 92 5.78 4.04 14.25
CA PHE A 92 5.00 4.55 15.39
C PHE A 92 3.56 4.01 15.41
N ASN A 93 2.90 3.96 14.26
CA ASN A 93 1.54 3.45 14.13
C ASN A 93 1.45 1.91 14.24
N LYS A 94 2.59 1.21 14.37
CA LYS A 94 2.66 -0.26 14.35
C LYS A 94 2.00 -0.86 13.11
N ASP A 95 2.00 -0.13 11.99
CA ASP A 95 1.57 -0.60 10.67
C ASP A 95 2.66 -1.50 10.05
N MET A 96 3.13 -2.47 10.83
CA MET A 96 4.12 -3.46 10.43
C MET A 96 3.44 -4.81 10.28
N THR A 97 3.91 -5.57 9.29
CA THR A 97 3.27 -6.82 8.82
C THR A 97 2.95 -7.78 9.97
N TYR A 98 3.88 -7.97 10.92
CA TYR A 98 3.67 -8.89 12.04
C TYR A 98 2.59 -8.42 13.03
N ALA A 99 2.57 -7.13 13.38
CA ALA A 99 1.61 -6.59 14.34
C ALA A 99 0.16 -6.63 13.79
N LYS A 100 -0.01 -6.45 12.47
CA LYS A 100 -1.30 -6.63 11.79
C LYS A 100 -1.72 -8.09 11.77
N GLN A 101 -0.83 -8.98 11.34
CA GLN A 101 -1.12 -10.41 11.29
C GLN A 101 -1.58 -10.99 12.63
N LEU A 102 -0.92 -10.61 13.73
CA LEU A 102 -1.30 -11.11 15.06
C LEU A 102 -2.71 -10.64 15.45
N LYS A 103 -3.00 -9.34 15.29
CA LYS A 103 -4.33 -8.78 15.55
C LYS A 103 -5.42 -9.41 14.69
N ASP A 104 -5.14 -9.60 13.40
CA ASP A 104 -6.10 -10.17 12.46
C ASP A 104 -6.39 -11.65 12.79
N TYR A 105 -5.35 -12.40 13.18
CA TYR A 105 -5.50 -13.77 13.66
C TYR A 105 -6.29 -13.84 14.97
N GLU A 106 -5.98 -12.99 15.96
CA GLU A 106 -6.70 -12.94 17.24
C GLU A 106 -8.17 -12.60 17.03
N ASN A 107 -8.48 -11.61 16.19
CA ASN A 107 -9.85 -11.25 15.84
C ASN A 107 -10.59 -12.40 15.14
N ALA A 108 -9.95 -13.05 14.16
CA ALA A 108 -10.56 -14.19 13.46
C ALA A 108 -10.82 -15.38 14.39
N VAL A 109 -9.93 -15.65 15.34
CA VAL A 109 -10.13 -16.68 16.37
C VAL A 109 -11.26 -16.29 17.31
N MET A 110 -11.32 -15.03 17.75
CA MET A 110 -12.40 -14.55 18.63
C MET A 110 -13.77 -14.63 17.94
N GLN A 111 -13.86 -14.26 16.66
CA GLN A 111 -15.06 -14.43 15.86
C GLN A 111 -15.45 -15.90 15.72
N LYS A 112 -14.49 -16.79 15.44
CA LYS A 112 -14.76 -18.24 15.41
C LYS A 112 -15.26 -18.78 16.75
N ARG A 113 -14.73 -18.28 17.86
CA ARG A 113 -15.20 -18.63 19.21
C ARG A 113 -16.61 -18.13 19.50
N LEU A 114 -16.99 -16.95 19.01
CA LEU A 114 -18.36 -16.43 19.12
C LEU A 114 -19.34 -17.22 18.22
N GLU A 115 -18.91 -17.62 17.02
CA GLU A 115 -19.71 -18.44 16.10
C GLU A 115 -19.90 -19.89 16.60
N GLU A 116 -18.89 -20.45 17.30
CA GLU A 116 -18.93 -21.79 17.89
C GLU A 116 -19.60 -21.84 19.28
N MET A 117 -19.86 -20.69 19.91
CA MET A 117 -20.58 -20.63 21.19
C MET A 117 -22.08 -20.90 20.95
N PRO A 118 -22.72 -21.83 21.67
CA PRO A 118 -24.15 -22.11 21.51
C PRO A 118 -24.96 -20.85 21.81
N ALA A 119 -25.92 -20.52 20.93
CA ALA A 119 -26.72 -19.28 21.01
C ALA A 119 -27.37 -19.04 22.40
N SER A 120 -27.63 -20.10 23.17
CA SER A 120 -28.17 -20.04 24.52
C SER A 120 -27.21 -19.53 25.62
N GLU A 121 -25.88 -19.55 25.39
CA GLU A 121 -24.89 -18.91 26.29
C GLU A 121 -24.57 -17.47 25.88
N LEU A 122 -24.62 -17.18 24.57
CA LEU A 122 -24.43 -15.84 24.02
C LEU A 122 -25.54 -14.87 24.49
N GLU A 123 -26.79 -15.35 24.54
CA GLU A 123 -27.95 -14.60 25.04
C GLU A 123 -27.83 -14.31 26.55
N LYS A 124 -27.33 -15.27 27.34
CA LYS A 124 -27.05 -15.06 28.77
C LYS A 124 -25.91 -14.07 29.02
N MET A 125 -24.85 -14.08 28.20
CA MET A 125 -23.74 -13.13 28.32
C MET A 125 -24.13 -11.71 27.87
N MET A 126 -25.08 -11.57 26.95
CA MET A 126 -25.66 -10.27 26.58
C MET A 126 -26.58 -9.71 27.68
N ASP A 127 -27.44 -10.55 28.25
CA ASP A 127 -28.29 -10.16 29.40
C ASP A 127 -27.45 -9.73 30.62
N GLU A 128 -26.34 -10.43 30.92
CA GLU A 128 -25.46 -10.12 32.06
C GLU A 128 -24.60 -8.84 31.85
N LEU A 129 -24.46 -8.38 30.60
CA LEU A 129 -23.82 -7.10 30.26
C LEU A 129 -24.80 -5.91 30.27
N ASP A 130 -26.07 -6.14 29.89
CA ASP A 130 -27.12 -5.11 29.95
C ASP A 130 -27.66 -4.89 31.37
N GLU A 131 -27.53 -5.87 32.28
CA GLU A 131 -27.87 -5.72 33.70
C GLU A 131 -26.85 -4.91 34.52
N LYS A 132 -25.74 -4.47 33.94
CA LYS A 132 -24.66 -3.76 34.65
C LYS A 132 -24.37 -2.36 34.11
#